data_AF-A0A2D6HDF9-F1
#
_entry.id   AF-A0A2D6HDF9-F1
#
_cell.length_a   1.000
_cell.length_b   1.000
_cell.length_c   1.000
_cell.angle_alpha   90.00
_cell.angle_beta   90.00
_cell.angle_gamma   90.00
#
_symmetry.space_group_name_H-M   'P 1'
#
loop_
_entity.id
_entity.type
_entity.pdbx_description
1 polymer ?
#
loop_
_entity_poly.entity_id
_entity_poly.type
_entity_poly.pdbx_seq_one_letter_code
_entity_poly.pdbx_strand_id
1 'polypeptide(L)'
;MKTLALPLVLAPAVMAQDAGAPLRIDTHVHLRAFFMQGGSWTSDFPGAADHTIDEMDAIGVSQALLMPTPFSPDNAVGPTAYDYTVLTEVVAQHPDRLGFLGGGLLLNPMIHSIPDGTATGAERAEFAAHAQAVADSGAAGFGELTALHLSLFPGHSYQEVQPDHELLLLLADVAAANDLPIDFHMEAVAQDRTLGPGFPPPNPQPPDVVHENLTAFATLLDHNPAARWVWTHAGTDHIGDMTVDLLRAMLGAHDNLYLAIKVTPGAGGTIVESNRPVDLSGNLRPEWLQLIADFSDRIMLGSDAFFGSPGNTTDGTPTMPPTFSVADQLPAALAQAVTEDTVRAVYRLGCTIDPVQSTCSTSPNSVGPGAVMGYEGSLSYGSNALVLRADGAPPGQFGVFFYGQTPTRLPLGDGLRCIASPVVRLPVLTTGPGGSAVQPLDLDDPPQPAGQLSPGETWHFQFWYRDPPGPGGNGGIGHNLSDALQLALCP
;
A
#
# COMPACT_ATOMS: atom_id res chain seq x y z
N MET A 1 18.77 32.99 58.13
CA MET A 1 18.00 32.77 56.89
C MET A 1 18.78 33.36 55.72
N LYS A 2 19.55 32.53 55.01
CA LYS A 2 20.15 32.84 53.71
C LYS A 2 20.04 31.56 52.89
N THR A 3 19.08 31.54 51.99
CA THR A 3 18.78 30.42 51.09
C THR A 3 19.85 30.40 49.99
N LEU A 4 20.64 29.34 49.92
CA LEU A 4 21.56 29.09 48.80
C LEU A 4 20.73 28.66 47.59
N ALA A 5 20.80 29.40 46.49
CA ALA A 5 20.29 28.99 45.19
C ALA A 5 21.25 27.96 44.57
N LEU A 6 20.72 26.79 44.23
CA LEU A 6 21.42 25.75 43.48
C LEU A 6 21.31 26.07 41.98
N PRO A 7 22.39 26.03 41.19
CA PRO A 7 22.31 26.30 39.76
C PRO A 7 21.59 25.15 39.04
N LEU A 8 20.58 25.50 38.24
CA LEU A 8 19.91 24.61 37.32
C LEU A 8 20.90 24.21 36.21
N VAL A 9 21.40 22.98 36.24
CA VAL A 9 22.16 22.39 35.13
C VAL A 9 21.14 22.06 34.04
N LEU A 10 21.14 22.83 32.94
CA LEU A 10 20.44 22.44 31.72
C LEU A 10 21.07 21.13 31.21
N ALA A 11 20.27 20.07 31.14
CA ALA A 11 20.60 18.90 30.35
C ALA A 11 20.74 19.34 28.88
N PRO A 12 21.74 18.82 28.13
CA PRO A 12 21.82 19.12 26.70
C PRO A 12 20.56 18.58 26.03
N ALA A 13 19.94 19.41 25.18
CA ALA A 13 18.89 18.95 24.30
C ALA A 13 19.42 17.77 23.50
N VAL A 14 18.81 16.60 23.67
CA VAL A 14 18.95 15.50 22.72
C VAL A 14 18.45 16.06 21.40
N MET A 15 19.36 16.29 20.45
CA MET A 15 18.97 16.52 19.08
C MET A 15 18.22 15.26 18.66
N ALA A 16 16.92 15.42 18.35
CA ALA A 16 16.19 14.38 17.65
C ALA A 16 17.03 14.02 16.42
N GLN A 17 17.47 12.77 16.34
CA GLN A 17 17.90 12.21 15.07
C GLN A 17 16.75 12.41 14.10
N ASP A 18 17.03 13.01 12.93
CA ASP A 18 16.07 13.09 11.84
C ASP A 18 15.51 11.68 11.62
N ALA A 19 14.26 11.48 12.03
CA ALA A 19 13.44 10.45 11.42
C ALA A 19 13.48 10.79 9.93
N GLY A 20 13.93 9.87 9.08
CA GLY A 20 13.93 10.09 7.63
C GLY A 20 12.55 10.59 7.19
N ALA A 21 12.52 11.40 6.12
CA ALA A 21 11.23 11.80 5.54
C ALA A 21 10.35 10.56 5.32
N PRO A 22 9.03 10.65 5.60
CA PRO A 22 8.14 9.50 5.46
C PRO A 22 8.22 8.94 4.04
N LEU A 23 8.07 7.62 3.90
CA LEU A 23 7.94 7.05 2.57
C LEU A 23 6.69 7.63 1.91
N ARG A 24 6.75 7.84 0.59
CA ARG A 24 5.66 8.44 -0.18
C ARG A 24 5.23 7.43 -1.23
N ILE A 25 4.01 6.94 -1.09
CA ILE A 25 3.42 5.95 -1.99
C ILE A 25 2.32 6.61 -2.81
N ASP A 26 2.46 6.61 -4.13
CA ASP A 26 1.40 7.01 -5.04
C ASP A 26 0.47 5.83 -5.31
N THR A 27 -0.81 5.97 -4.98
CA THR A 27 -1.76 4.86 -5.13
C THR A 27 -2.29 4.70 -6.55
N HIS A 28 -1.98 5.61 -7.48
CA HIS A 28 -2.67 5.64 -8.77
C HIS A 28 -1.80 6.21 -9.91
N VAL A 29 -1.18 5.32 -10.69
CA VAL A 29 -0.32 5.69 -11.84
C VAL A 29 -0.62 4.82 -13.07
N HIS A 30 -0.59 5.41 -14.25
CA HIS A 30 -0.81 4.76 -15.55
C HIS A 30 0.42 4.80 -16.44
N LEU A 31 0.65 3.72 -17.20
CA LEU A 31 1.72 3.68 -18.21
C LEU A 31 1.19 3.95 -19.62
N ARG A 32 1.79 4.93 -20.30
CA ARG A 32 1.57 5.23 -21.73
C ARG A 32 2.65 4.60 -22.59
N ALA A 33 2.64 3.28 -22.65
CA ALA A 33 3.71 2.51 -23.30
C ALA A 33 3.53 2.31 -24.82
N PHE A 34 2.33 2.47 -25.37
CA PHE A 34 2.03 2.13 -26.76
C PHE A 34 2.33 3.26 -27.74
N PHE A 35 2.95 2.92 -28.88
CA PHE A 35 3.27 3.86 -29.96
C PHE A 35 3.28 3.18 -31.34
N MET A 36 3.26 4.01 -32.39
CA MET A 36 3.35 3.55 -33.77
C MET A 36 4.81 3.48 -34.22
N GLN A 37 5.26 2.30 -34.67
CA GLN A 37 6.58 2.11 -35.26
C GLN A 37 6.46 1.36 -36.59
N GLY A 38 6.96 1.94 -37.67
CA GLY A 38 6.92 1.30 -39.00
C GLY A 38 5.50 0.98 -39.52
N GLY A 39 4.48 1.70 -39.05
CA GLY A 39 3.08 1.47 -39.43
C GLY A 39 2.37 0.38 -38.63
N SER A 40 3.00 -0.18 -37.60
CA SER A 40 2.38 -1.14 -36.67
C SER A 40 2.41 -0.60 -35.23
N TRP A 41 1.43 -0.98 -34.43
CA TRP A 41 1.45 -0.73 -32.98
C TRP A 41 2.53 -1.57 -32.32
N THR A 42 3.26 -0.95 -31.42
CA THR A 42 4.25 -1.58 -30.53
C THR A 42 4.15 -0.93 -29.14
N SER A 43 4.87 -1.46 -28.16
CA SER A 43 4.88 -0.95 -26.80
C SER A 43 6.27 -1.00 -26.17
N ASP A 44 6.54 -0.08 -25.26
CA ASP A 44 7.72 -0.09 -24.38
C ASP A 44 7.32 0.19 -22.93
N PHE A 45 6.81 -0.85 -22.28
CA PHE A 45 6.42 -0.79 -20.87
C PHE A 45 7.60 -0.62 -19.91
N PRO A 46 8.75 -1.33 -20.08
CA PRO A 46 9.93 -1.10 -19.24
C PRO A 46 10.41 0.35 -19.30
N GLY A 47 10.52 0.95 -20.49
CA GLY A 47 10.94 2.34 -20.61
C GLY A 47 9.98 3.34 -19.97
N ALA A 48 8.66 3.09 -20.03
CA ALA A 48 7.68 3.91 -19.32
C ALA A 48 7.76 3.74 -17.79
N ALA A 49 8.07 2.54 -17.30
CA ALA A 49 8.25 2.25 -15.88
C ALA A 49 9.54 2.87 -15.33
N ASP A 50 10.66 2.78 -16.05
CA ASP A 50 11.91 3.47 -15.71
C ASP A 50 11.68 4.98 -15.61
N HIS A 51 10.99 5.58 -16.59
CA HIS A 51 10.63 7.01 -16.57
C HIS A 51 9.73 7.36 -15.38
N THR A 52 8.77 6.49 -15.04
CA THR A 52 7.94 6.66 -13.83
C THR A 52 8.81 6.75 -12.57
N ILE A 53 9.81 5.88 -12.44
CA ILE A 53 10.73 5.87 -11.30
C ILE A 53 11.60 7.13 -11.27
N ASP A 54 12.10 7.59 -12.42
CA ASP A 54 12.88 8.83 -12.52
C ASP A 54 12.05 10.06 -12.04
N GLU A 55 10.79 10.15 -12.45
CA GLU A 55 9.88 11.21 -12.02
C GLU A 55 9.51 11.10 -10.54
N MET A 56 9.32 9.87 -10.02
CA MET A 56 9.13 9.60 -8.60
C MET A 56 10.34 10.07 -7.77
N ASP A 57 11.56 9.71 -8.18
CA ASP A 57 12.80 10.08 -7.50
C ASP A 57 12.99 11.61 -7.45
N ALA A 58 12.58 12.32 -8.51
CA ALA A 58 12.69 13.77 -8.60
C ALA A 58 11.88 14.53 -7.53
N ILE A 59 10.82 13.91 -7.00
CA ILE A 59 9.93 14.51 -6.00
C ILE A 59 9.85 13.73 -4.68
N GLY A 60 10.69 12.69 -4.53
CA GLY A 60 10.78 11.88 -3.32
C GLY A 60 9.62 10.90 -3.12
N VAL A 61 8.95 10.46 -4.19
CA VAL A 61 7.99 9.35 -4.15
C VAL A 61 8.76 8.03 -4.17
N SER A 62 8.55 7.19 -3.16
CA SER A 62 9.30 5.95 -3.00
C SER A 62 8.64 4.77 -3.69
N GLN A 63 7.31 4.71 -3.74
CA GLN A 63 6.59 3.63 -4.41
C GLN A 63 5.39 4.15 -5.21
N ALA A 64 4.97 3.41 -6.23
CA ALA A 64 3.74 3.70 -6.97
C ALA A 64 2.97 2.41 -7.30
N LEU A 65 1.64 2.50 -7.33
CA LEU A 65 0.77 1.44 -7.81
C LEU A 65 0.36 1.71 -9.24
N LEU A 66 0.83 0.84 -10.14
CA LEU A 66 0.49 0.88 -11.55
C LEU A 66 -0.89 0.26 -11.78
N MET A 67 -1.68 0.81 -12.69
CA MET A 67 -2.90 0.16 -13.13
C MET A 67 -3.19 0.47 -14.60
N PRO A 68 -3.96 -0.41 -15.28
CA PRO A 68 -4.54 -0.04 -16.56
C PRO A 68 -5.58 1.07 -16.37
N THR A 69 -5.71 1.91 -17.39
CA THR A 69 -6.87 2.81 -17.51
C THR A 69 -8.18 2.01 -17.54
N PRO A 70 -9.32 2.64 -17.22
CA PRO A 70 -10.61 1.97 -17.32
C PRO A 70 -11.00 1.79 -18.79
N PHE A 71 -10.84 0.58 -19.32
CA PHE A 71 -11.24 0.27 -20.68
C PHE A 71 -12.77 0.20 -20.79
N SER A 72 -13.32 0.81 -21.83
CA SER A 72 -14.70 0.60 -22.26
C SER A 72 -14.78 -0.64 -23.17
N PRO A 73 -15.98 -1.19 -23.43
CA PRO A 73 -16.15 -2.25 -24.43
C PRO A 73 -15.56 -1.91 -25.80
N ASP A 74 -15.59 -0.64 -26.20
CA ASP A 74 -15.11 -0.18 -27.50
C ASP A 74 -13.58 -0.17 -27.62
N ASN A 75 -12.86 0.21 -26.56
CA ASN A 75 -11.40 0.31 -26.59
C ASN A 75 -10.69 -0.94 -26.02
N ALA A 76 -11.42 -1.85 -25.36
CA ALA A 76 -10.91 -3.11 -24.85
C ALA A 76 -10.42 -4.09 -25.94
N VAL A 77 -10.97 -3.98 -27.16
CA VAL A 77 -10.54 -4.77 -28.32
C VAL A 77 -9.43 -4.11 -29.14
N GLY A 78 -8.96 -2.94 -28.69
CA GLY A 78 -7.96 -2.13 -29.37
C GLY A 78 -6.54 -2.68 -29.22
N PRO A 79 -5.60 -2.23 -30.09
CA PRO A 79 -4.21 -2.66 -30.07
C PRO A 79 -3.41 -2.14 -28.87
N THR A 80 -4.02 -1.29 -28.03
CA THR A 80 -3.42 -0.68 -26.84
C THR A 80 -4.03 -1.22 -25.54
N ALA A 81 -4.81 -2.30 -25.62
CA ALA A 81 -5.42 -2.96 -24.47
C ALA A 81 -4.38 -3.77 -23.68
N TYR A 82 -4.36 -3.59 -22.35
CA TYR A 82 -3.53 -4.37 -21.43
C TYR A 82 -4.17 -4.45 -20.04
N ASP A 83 -3.77 -5.44 -19.24
CA ASP A 83 -4.18 -5.60 -17.84
C ASP A 83 -2.98 -6.12 -17.01
N TYR A 84 -3.28 -6.75 -15.86
CA TYR A 84 -2.34 -7.23 -14.87
C TYR A 84 -1.24 -8.15 -15.40
N THR A 85 -1.48 -8.91 -16.48
CA THR A 85 -0.45 -9.81 -17.01
C THR A 85 0.77 -9.05 -17.51
N VAL A 86 0.56 -7.87 -18.11
CA VAL A 86 1.66 -6.98 -18.53
C VAL A 86 2.29 -6.32 -17.31
N LEU A 87 1.47 -5.83 -16.38
CA LEU A 87 1.96 -5.12 -15.20
C LEU A 87 2.77 -6.03 -14.25
N THR A 88 2.43 -7.32 -14.18
CA THR A 88 3.19 -8.31 -13.40
C THR A 88 4.64 -8.40 -13.90
N GLU A 89 4.85 -8.40 -15.23
CA GLU A 89 6.19 -8.45 -15.83
C GLU A 89 6.97 -7.15 -15.64
N VAL A 90 6.27 -6.00 -15.63
CA VAL A 90 6.86 -4.68 -15.34
C VAL A 90 7.29 -4.58 -13.89
N VAL A 91 6.38 -4.90 -12.96
CA VAL A 91 6.64 -4.84 -11.51
C VAL A 91 7.76 -5.79 -11.10
N ALA A 92 7.89 -6.96 -11.73
CA ALA A 92 8.98 -7.89 -11.46
C ALA A 92 10.39 -7.29 -11.73
N GLN A 93 10.50 -6.21 -12.53
CA GLN A 93 11.76 -5.51 -12.77
C GLN A 93 12.10 -4.51 -11.65
N HIS A 94 11.09 -4.01 -10.93
CA HIS A 94 11.25 -3.02 -9.85
C HIS A 94 10.34 -3.33 -8.65
N PRO A 95 10.43 -4.54 -8.04
CA PRO A 95 9.48 -5.00 -7.03
C PRO A 95 9.47 -4.16 -5.74
N ASP A 96 10.57 -3.44 -5.46
CA ASP A 96 10.66 -2.55 -4.30
C ASP A 96 10.07 -1.15 -4.56
N ARG A 97 9.81 -0.81 -5.82
CA ARG A 97 9.37 0.53 -6.25
C ARG A 97 7.95 0.53 -6.79
N LEU A 98 7.51 -0.55 -7.41
CA LEU A 98 6.25 -0.61 -8.12
C LEU A 98 5.39 -1.77 -7.60
N GLY A 99 4.11 -1.51 -7.39
CA GLY A 99 3.06 -2.52 -7.26
C GLY A 99 2.06 -2.37 -8.41
N PHE A 100 1.04 -3.21 -8.47
CA PHE A 100 -0.01 -3.06 -9.49
C PHE A 100 -1.41 -3.40 -8.99
N LEU A 101 -2.41 -2.79 -9.62
CA LEU A 101 -3.81 -3.20 -9.59
C LEU A 101 -4.21 -3.77 -10.96
N GLY A 102 -5.21 -4.65 -10.97
CA GLY A 102 -5.74 -5.24 -12.21
C GLY A 102 -7.25 -5.08 -12.34
N GLY A 103 -7.77 -5.30 -13.55
CA GLY A 103 -9.20 -5.32 -13.82
C GLY A 103 -9.72 -4.17 -14.70
N GLY A 104 -8.93 -3.13 -14.93
CA GLY A 104 -9.34 -2.05 -15.85
C GLY A 104 -9.65 -2.53 -17.27
N LEU A 105 -9.06 -3.63 -17.76
CA LEU A 105 -9.42 -4.25 -19.04
C LEU A 105 -10.31 -5.49 -18.88
N LEU A 106 -10.08 -6.34 -17.88
CA LEU A 106 -10.81 -7.61 -17.76
C LEU A 106 -12.18 -7.48 -17.10
N LEU A 107 -12.38 -6.48 -16.24
CA LEU A 107 -13.59 -6.31 -15.44
C LEU A 107 -14.41 -5.11 -15.90
N ASN A 108 -13.78 -3.96 -16.11
CA ASN A 108 -14.50 -2.72 -16.42
C ASN A 108 -15.32 -2.81 -17.72
N PRO A 109 -14.81 -3.35 -18.85
CA PRO A 109 -15.63 -3.57 -20.04
C PRO A 109 -16.84 -4.50 -19.82
N MET A 110 -16.72 -5.51 -18.95
CA MET A 110 -17.86 -6.40 -18.65
C MET A 110 -18.97 -5.64 -17.95
N ILE A 111 -18.63 -4.81 -16.95
CA ILE A 111 -19.58 -3.93 -16.25
C ILE A 111 -20.30 -3.04 -17.27
N HIS A 112 -19.54 -2.33 -18.10
CA HIS A 112 -20.10 -1.37 -19.08
C HIS A 112 -20.77 -2.03 -20.30
N SER A 113 -20.68 -3.36 -20.44
CA SER A 113 -21.45 -4.11 -21.45
C SER A 113 -22.88 -4.42 -20.99
N ILE A 114 -23.19 -4.22 -19.71
CA ILE A 114 -24.50 -4.51 -19.09
C ILE A 114 -25.07 -3.22 -18.46
N PRO A 115 -25.48 -2.22 -19.26
CA PRO A 115 -25.85 -0.90 -18.75
C PRO A 115 -27.09 -0.89 -17.85
N ASP A 116 -27.93 -1.93 -17.87
CA ASP A 116 -29.07 -2.07 -16.95
C ASP A 116 -28.70 -2.67 -15.58
N GLY A 117 -27.43 -3.03 -15.39
CA GLY A 117 -26.91 -3.57 -14.15
C GLY A 117 -27.30 -5.01 -13.83
N THR A 118 -28.06 -5.70 -14.69
CA THR A 118 -28.64 -7.01 -14.39
C THR A 118 -27.87 -8.13 -15.09
N ALA A 119 -26.93 -8.76 -14.40
CA ALA A 119 -26.04 -9.77 -14.98
C ALA A 119 -26.64 -11.18 -14.90
N THR A 120 -26.56 -11.92 -16.00
CA THR A 120 -26.94 -13.34 -16.03
C THR A 120 -26.01 -14.18 -15.17
N GLY A 121 -26.43 -15.40 -14.81
CA GLY A 121 -25.59 -16.33 -14.08
C GLY A 121 -24.27 -16.70 -14.81
N ALA A 122 -24.24 -16.61 -16.14
CA ALA A 122 -23.03 -16.84 -16.92
C ALA A 122 -22.07 -15.65 -16.84
N GLU A 123 -22.56 -14.42 -17.02
CA GLU A 123 -21.75 -13.20 -16.91
C GLU A 123 -21.18 -13.03 -15.49
N ARG A 124 -21.98 -13.33 -14.46
CA ARG A 124 -21.51 -13.34 -13.07
C ARG A 124 -20.39 -14.36 -12.84
N ALA A 125 -20.52 -15.56 -13.40
CA ALA A 125 -19.51 -16.60 -13.25
C ALA A 125 -18.21 -16.24 -13.98
N GLU A 126 -18.30 -15.67 -15.19
CA GLU A 126 -17.16 -15.19 -15.95
C GLU A 126 -16.45 -14.03 -15.25
N PHE A 127 -17.22 -13.05 -14.77
CA PHE A 127 -16.69 -11.90 -14.05
C PHE A 127 -15.99 -12.33 -12.74
N ALA A 128 -16.60 -13.21 -11.95
CA ALA A 128 -15.97 -13.75 -10.74
C ALA A 128 -14.67 -14.49 -11.04
N ALA A 129 -14.61 -15.24 -12.15
CA ALA A 129 -13.39 -15.92 -12.57
C ALA A 129 -12.27 -14.93 -12.93
N HIS A 130 -12.60 -13.85 -13.65
CA HIS A 130 -11.62 -12.79 -13.95
C HIS A 130 -11.17 -12.05 -12.70
N ALA A 131 -12.09 -11.72 -11.79
CA ALA A 131 -11.75 -11.05 -10.54
C ALA A 131 -10.85 -11.93 -9.66
N GLN A 132 -11.15 -13.23 -9.56
CA GLN A 132 -10.27 -14.15 -8.83
C GLN A 132 -8.90 -14.28 -9.50
N ALA A 133 -8.82 -14.28 -10.84
CA ALA A 133 -7.54 -14.31 -11.54
C ALA A 133 -6.68 -13.08 -11.25
N VAL A 134 -7.29 -11.89 -11.14
CA VAL A 134 -6.59 -10.68 -10.68
C VAL A 134 -6.11 -10.86 -9.23
N ALA A 135 -6.96 -11.34 -8.32
CA ALA A 135 -6.57 -11.56 -6.92
C ALA A 135 -5.41 -12.56 -6.77
N ASP A 136 -5.44 -13.65 -7.55
CA ASP A 136 -4.41 -14.70 -7.53
C ASP A 136 -3.09 -14.25 -8.20
N SER A 137 -3.08 -13.11 -8.91
CA SER A 137 -1.91 -12.62 -9.65
C SER A 137 -0.83 -11.95 -8.79
N GLY A 138 -1.15 -11.64 -7.51
CA GLY A 138 -0.32 -10.80 -6.65
C GLY A 138 -0.59 -9.31 -6.79
N ALA A 139 -1.72 -8.94 -7.40
CA ALA A 139 -2.20 -7.55 -7.42
C ALA A 139 -2.41 -7.01 -6.00
N ALA A 140 -2.11 -5.73 -5.81
CA ALA A 140 -2.40 -5.00 -4.57
C ALA A 140 -3.87 -4.57 -4.44
N GLY A 141 -4.68 -4.78 -5.48
CA GLY A 141 -6.10 -4.42 -5.52
C GLY A 141 -6.70 -4.54 -6.92
N PHE A 142 -7.95 -4.07 -7.05
CA PHE A 142 -8.66 -3.98 -8.33
C PHE A 142 -8.70 -2.55 -8.83
N GLY A 143 -8.37 -2.31 -10.10
CA GLY A 143 -8.43 -0.96 -10.66
C GLY A 143 -7.90 -0.85 -12.10
N GLU A 144 -8.19 0.26 -12.78
CA GLU A 144 -9.20 1.26 -12.41
C GLU A 144 -10.60 0.79 -12.85
N LEU A 145 -11.60 0.84 -11.95
CA LEU A 145 -12.99 0.53 -12.26
C LEU A 145 -13.86 1.77 -12.17
N THR A 146 -14.91 1.83 -12.97
CA THR A 146 -15.73 3.06 -13.08
C THR A 146 -17.22 2.79 -12.99
N ALA A 147 -17.94 3.71 -12.35
CA ALA A 147 -19.39 3.84 -12.54
C ALA A 147 -19.75 5.07 -13.38
N LEU A 148 -18.96 6.14 -13.33
CA LEU A 148 -19.16 7.31 -14.19
C LEU A 148 -17.81 7.90 -14.59
N HIS A 149 -17.47 7.79 -15.87
CA HIS A 149 -16.26 8.33 -16.46
C HIS A 149 -16.62 9.28 -17.60
N LEU A 150 -16.37 10.57 -17.42
CA LEU A 150 -16.75 11.61 -18.38
C LEU A 150 -15.81 11.65 -19.60
N SER A 151 -16.34 11.92 -20.78
CA SER A 151 -15.51 12.23 -21.96
C SER A 151 -15.07 13.69 -21.94
N LEU A 152 -13.86 13.96 -21.44
CA LEU A 152 -13.36 15.33 -21.22
C LEU A 152 -12.57 15.91 -22.40
N PHE A 153 -12.23 15.09 -23.40
CA PHE A 153 -11.58 15.51 -24.65
C PHE A 153 -11.88 14.54 -25.80
N PRO A 154 -11.66 14.93 -27.08
CA PRO A 154 -11.97 14.07 -28.22
C PRO A 154 -11.25 12.72 -28.15
N GLY A 155 -12.00 11.63 -28.28
CA GLY A 155 -11.47 10.26 -28.19
C GLY A 155 -11.45 9.69 -26.77
N HIS A 156 -11.72 10.50 -25.73
CA HIS A 156 -11.90 10.02 -24.35
C HIS A 156 -13.22 9.25 -24.23
N SER A 157 -13.21 8.06 -23.64
CA SER A 157 -14.42 7.24 -23.54
C SER A 157 -15.40 7.81 -22.51
N TYR A 158 -16.68 7.89 -22.84
CA TYR A 158 -17.74 8.03 -21.86
C TYR A 158 -18.21 6.66 -21.37
N GLN A 159 -18.38 6.51 -20.06
CA GLN A 159 -18.84 5.26 -19.42
C GLN A 159 -19.78 5.61 -18.26
N GLU A 160 -20.96 5.00 -18.21
CA GLU A 160 -21.93 5.22 -17.13
C GLU A 160 -22.71 3.93 -16.83
N VAL A 161 -22.66 3.50 -15.57
CA VAL A 161 -23.54 2.50 -14.96
C VAL A 161 -23.90 2.96 -13.54
N GLN A 162 -24.99 2.45 -12.97
CA GLN A 162 -25.29 2.72 -11.57
C GLN A 162 -24.36 1.91 -10.64
N PRO A 163 -23.85 2.50 -9.54
CA PRO A 163 -22.95 1.78 -8.62
C PRO A 163 -23.54 0.50 -7.98
N ASP A 164 -24.87 0.35 -7.90
CA ASP A 164 -25.53 -0.87 -7.41
C ASP A 164 -25.64 -1.99 -8.47
N HIS A 165 -24.91 -1.86 -9.58
CA HIS A 165 -24.75 -2.88 -10.62
C HIS A 165 -24.34 -4.24 -10.06
N GLU A 166 -24.97 -5.34 -10.51
CA GLU A 166 -24.76 -6.68 -9.93
C GLU A 166 -23.30 -7.16 -9.96
N LEU A 167 -22.54 -6.84 -11.02
CA LEU A 167 -21.10 -7.13 -11.08
C LEU A 167 -20.24 -6.29 -10.11
N LEU A 168 -20.64 -5.05 -9.78
CA LEU A 168 -19.94 -4.26 -8.76
C LEU A 168 -20.20 -4.81 -7.35
N LEU A 169 -21.44 -5.21 -7.06
CA LEU A 169 -21.80 -5.91 -5.81
C LEU A 169 -21.03 -7.24 -5.68
N LEU A 170 -20.95 -8.01 -6.77
CA LEU A 170 -20.15 -9.24 -6.82
C LEU A 170 -18.66 -8.98 -6.62
N LEU A 171 -18.12 -7.91 -7.19
CA LEU A 171 -16.73 -7.53 -6.96
C LEU A 171 -16.47 -7.19 -5.51
N ALA A 172 -17.38 -6.51 -4.83
CA ALA A 172 -17.28 -6.23 -3.40
C ALA A 172 -17.06 -7.52 -2.61
N ASP A 173 -17.84 -8.58 -2.92
CA ASP A 173 -17.73 -9.88 -2.27
C ASP A 173 -16.41 -10.59 -2.56
N VAL A 174 -15.95 -10.56 -3.82
CA VAL A 174 -14.65 -11.15 -4.20
C VAL A 174 -13.49 -10.39 -3.56
N ALA A 175 -13.52 -9.07 -3.56
CA ALA A 175 -12.47 -8.23 -2.99
C ALA A 175 -12.38 -8.41 -1.47
N ALA A 176 -13.51 -8.44 -0.76
CA ALA A 176 -13.56 -8.73 0.67
C ALA A 176 -13.03 -10.14 0.99
N ALA A 177 -13.39 -11.15 0.20
CA ALA A 177 -12.93 -12.52 0.40
C ALA A 177 -11.42 -12.70 0.20
N ASN A 178 -10.81 -11.84 -0.64
CA ASN A 178 -9.37 -11.86 -0.93
C ASN A 178 -8.59 -10.78 -0.15
N ASP A 179 -9.25 -10.00 0.72
CA ASP A 179 -8.67 -8.88 1.46
C ASP A 179 -7.91 -7.91 0.54
N LEU A 180 -8.57 -7.48 -0.54
CA LEU A 180 -8.05 -6.53 -1.54
C LEU A 180 -8.96 -5.29 -1.63
N PRO A 181 -8.42 -4.07 -1.81
CA PRO A 181 -9.20 -2.86 -2.09
C PRO A 181 -9.61 -2.75 -3.56
N ILE A 182 -10.54 -1.84 -3.84
CA ILE A 182 -11.02 -1.52 -5.18
C ILE A 182 -10.85 -0.01 -5.44
N ASP A 183 -10.05 0.35 -6.43
CA ASP A 183 -9.94 1.71 -6.97
C ASP A 183 -11.12 1.99 -7.89
N PHE A 184 -11.96 2.93 -7.45
CA PHE A 184 -13.26 3.19 -8.04
C PHE A 184 -13.42 4.67 -8.41
N HIS A 185 -13.52 4.91 -9.71
CA HIS A 185 -13.74 6.22 -10.30
C HIS A 185 -15.23 6.44 -10.54
N MET A 186 -15.74 7.51 -9.95
CA MET A 186 -16.99 8.11 -10.39
C MET A 186 -17.00 9.62 -10.11
N GLU A 187 -17.62 10.39 -10.99
CA GLU A 187 -18.07 11.73 -10.61
C GLU A 187 -19.20 11.62 -9.59
N ALA A 188 -19.28 12.56 -8.64
CA ALA A 188 -20.45 12.68 -7.78
C ALA A 188 -21.58 13.35 -8.55
N VAL A 189 -22.75 12.71 -8.60
CA VAL A 189 -23.96 13.29 -9.19
C VAL A 189 -25.09 13.19 -8.17
N ALA A 190 -25.44 14.32 -7.53
CA ALA A 190 -26.46 14.35 -6.49
C ALA A 190 -27.89 14.42 -7.02
N GLN A 191 -28.05 14.71 -8.32
CA GLN A 191 -29.32 14.73 -9.03
C GLN A 191 -29.09 14.61 -10.54
N ASP A 192 -30.03 13.97 -11.24
CA ASP A 192 -30.05 13.90 -12.70
C ASP A 192 -29.89 15.30 -13.31
N ARG A 193 -28.98 15.42 -14.28
CA ARG A 193 -28.72 16.71 -14.91
C ARG A 193 -28.18 16.59 -16.31
N THR A 194 -28.53 17.57 -17.14
CA THR A 194 -27.93 17.74 -18.46
C THR A 194 -26.56 18.37 -18.36
N LEU A 195 -25.57 17.76 -19.02
CA LEU A 195 -24.23 18.31 -19.13
C LEU A 195 -24.25 19.62 -19.94
N GLY A 196 -23.57 20.64 -19.43
CA GLY A 196 -23.50 21.95 -20.08
C GLY A 196 -22.62 21.96 -21.34
N PRO A 197 -22.60 23.06 -22.10
CA PRO A 197 -21.83 23.19 -23.35
C PRO A 197 -20.30 23.15 -23.18
N GLY A 198 -19.80 23.10 -21.94
CA GLY A 198 -18.36 22.98 -21.64
C GLY A 198 -17.81 21.56 -21.73
N PHE A 199 -18.69 20.55 -21.83
CA PHE A 199 -18.29 19.16 -22.04
C PHE A 199 -18.15 18.88 -23.55
N PRO A 200 -17.05 18.27 -24.02
CA PRO A 200 -16.96 17.86 -25.40
C PRO A 200 -18.06 16.85 -25.73
N PRO A 201 -18.49 16.76 -27.01
CA PRO A 201 -19.43 15.73 -27.44
C PRO A 201 -18.84 14.37 -27.04
N PRO A 202 -19.53 13.61 -26.19
CA PRO A 202 -18.89 12.44 -25.60
C PRO A 202 -18.76 11.31 -26.62
N ASN A 203 -17.83 10.40 -26.37
CA ASN A 203 -17.47 9.34 -27.30
C ASN A 203 -17.59 7.96 -26.62
N PRO A 204 -18.54 7.09 -27.05
CA PRO A 204 -19.62 7.33 -28.01
C PRO A 204 -20.64 8.39 -27.52
N GLN A 205 -21.52 8.89 -28.42
CA GLN A 205 -22.58 9.86 -28.09
C GLN A 205 -23.41 9.35 -26.90
N PRO A 206 -23.36 9.99 -25.73
CA PRO A 206 -24.05 9.52 -24.54
C PRO A 206 -25.39 10.25 -24.40
N PRO A 207 -26.20 9.88 -23.40
CA PRO A 207 -27.40 10.63 -23.05
C PRO A 207 -27.14 12.14 -22.84
N ASP A 208 -28.14 12.96 -23.10
CA ASP A 208 -28.16 14.39 -22.75
C ASP A 208 -28.12 14.60 -21.22
N VAL A 209 -28.12 13.54 -20.41
CA VAL A 209 -28.29 13.55 -18.95
C VAL A 209 -27.28 12.59 -18.33
N VAL A 210 -26.57 13.05 -17.30
CA VAL A 210 -25.89 12.18 -16.33
C VAL A 210 -26.82 11.95 -15.15
N HIS A 211 -26.84 10.72 -14.64
CA HIS A 211 -27.83 10.27 -13.68
C HIS A 211 -27.31 10.40 -12.24
N GLU A 212 -28.22 10.66 -11.30
CA GLU A 212 -27.93 10.58 -9.86
C GLU A 212 -27.31 9.22 -9.53
N ASN A 213 -26.22 9.22 -8.77
CA ASN A 213 -25.45 7.99 -8.49
C ASN A 213 -25.07 7.80 -7.01
N LEU A 214 -25.30 8.79 -6.15
CA LEU A 214 -24.94 8.71 -4.73
C LEU A 214 -25.84 7.73 -3.98
N THR A 215 -27.12 7.62 -4.33
CA THR A 215 -28.04 6.64 -3.74
C THR A 215 -27.59 5.20 -4.00
N ALA A 216 -27.26 4.90 -5.25
CA ALA A 216 -26.74 3.60 -5.65
C ALA A 216 -25.33 3.36 -5.08
N PHE A 217 -24.49 4.40 -4.96
CA PHE A 217 -23.18 4.27 -4.34
C PHE A 217 -23.26 3.92 -2.85
N ALA A 218 -24.16 4.55 -2.09
CA ALA A 218 -24.41 4.16 -0.71
C ALA A 218 -24.88 2.69 -0.60
N THR A 219 -25.72 2.24 -1.53
CA THR A 219 -26.17 0.84 -1.62
C THR A 219 -25.00 -0.12 -1.87
N LEU A 220 -24.07 0.25 -2.76
CA LEU A 220 -22.84 -0.52 -3.03
C LEU A 220 -21.96 -0.63 -1.78
N LEU A 221 -21.76 0.47 -1.07
CA LEU A 221 -20.95 0.50 0.16
C LEU A 221 -21.59 -0.36 1.26
N ASP A 222 -22.91 -0.32 1.41
CA ASP A 222 -23.65 -1.08 2.42
C ASP A 222 -23.76 -2.58 2.11
N HIS A 223 -23.59 -2.99 0.84
CA HIS A 223 -23.71 -4.39 0.41
C HIS A 223 -22.73 -5.31 1.12
N ASN A 224 -21.46 -4.89 1.23
CA ASN A 224 -20.44 -5.66 1.92
C ASN A 224 -19.46 -4.74 2.70
N PRO A 225 -19.66 -4.55 4.01
CA PRO A 225 -18.83 -3.66 4.83
C PRO A 225 -17.38 -4.13 5.01
N ALA A 226 -17.03 -5.36 4.60
CA ALA A 226 -15.64 -5.81 4.57
C ALA A 226 -14.89 -5.42 3.28
N ALA A 227 -15.61 -5.03 2.21
CA ALA A 227 -15.01 -4.58 0.96
C ALA A 227 -14.49 -3.15 1.10
N ARG A 228 -13.22 -2.88 0.75
CA ARG A 228 -12.63 -1.54 0.85
C ARG A 228 -12.70 -0.82 -0.50
N TRP A 229 -13.46 0.27 -0.56
CA TRP A 229 -13.65 1.08 -1.75
C TRP A 229 -12.82 2.36 -1.66
N VAL A 230 -11.90 2.56 -2.59
CA VAL A 230 -11.11 3.79 -2.72
C VAL A 230 -11.77 4.64 -3.80
N TRP A 231 -12.48 5.70 -3.39
CA TRP A 231 -13.03 6.66 -4.33
C TRP A 231 -11.89 7.53 -4.86
N THR A 232 -11.52 7.28 -6.11
CA THR A 232 -10.37 7.90 -6.75
C THR A 232 -10.69 9.30 -7.23
N HIS A 233 -9.63 10.09 -7.42
CA HIS A 233 -9.67 11.45 -7.97
C HIS A 233 -10.44 12.46 -7.13
N ALA A 234 -10.58 12.21 -5.82
CA ALA A 234 -11.17 13.16 -4.90
C ALA A 234 -10.45 14.52 -5.02
N GLY A 235 -11.21 15.56 -5.35
CA GLY A 235 -10.68 16.91 -5.58
C GLY A 235 -10.49 17.32 -7.05
N THR A 236 -10.75 16.43 -8.00
CA THR A 236 -10.94 16.77 -9.43
C THR A 236 -12.40 16.56 -9.80
N ASP A 237 -13.24 17.55 -9.47
CA ASP A 237 -14.69 17.48 -9.68
C ASP A 237 -15.12 18.27 -10.92
N HIS A 238 -15.76 17.60 -11.87
CA HIS A 238 -16.27 18.21 -13.09
C HIS A 238 -17.76 18.56 -13.01
N ILE A 239 -18.51 17.92 -12.12
CA ILE A 239 -19.96 18.10 -11.96
C ILE A 239 -20.28 19.20 -10.94
N GLY A 240 -19.48 19.33 -9.90
CA GLY A 240 -19.60 20.30 -8.81
C GLY A 240 -20.24 19.76 -7.53
N ASP A 241 -20.66 18.50 -7.52
CA ASP A 241 -21.36 17.92 -6.37
C ASP A 241 -20.39 17.25 -5.37
N MET A 242 -19.12 17.01 -5.74
CA MET A 242 -18.09 16.40 -4.87
C MET A 242 -17.49 17.43 -3.88
N THR A 243 -18.36 17.97 -3.02
CA THR A 243 -17.97 18.92 -1.98
C THR A 243 -17.31 18.23 -0.79
N VAL A 244 -16.49 18.95 -0.01
CA VAL A 244 -15.93 18.44 1.26
C VAL A 244 -17.03 18.00 2.23
N ASP A 245 -18.19 18.67 2.23
CA ASP A 245 -19.33 18.29 3.07
C ASP A 245 -19.91 16.93 2.64
N LEU A 246 -20.05 16.68 1.33
CA LEU A 246 -20.48 15.37 0.81
C LEU A 246 -19.45 14.30 1.17
N LEU A 247 -18.16 14.54 0.89
CA LEU A 247 -17.09 13.57 1.18
C LEU A 247 -17.07 13.20 2.66
N ARG A 248 -17.19 14.19 3.56
CA ARG A 248 -17.29 13.96 5.01
C ARG A 248 -18.53 13.17 5.39
N ALA A 249 -19.69 13.48 4.81
CA ALA A 249 -20.93 12.77 5.09
C ALA A 249 -20.83 11.29 4.68
N MET A 250 -20.27 11.01 3.50
CA MET A 250 -20.08 9.64 3.01
C MET A 250 -19.05 8.87 3.84
N LEU A 251 -17.89 9.47 4.14
CA LEU A 251 -16.87 8.85 5.01
C LEU A 251 -17.42 8.55 6.42
N GLY A 252 -18.21 9.46 6.99
CA GLY A 252 -18.81 9.28 8.31
C GLY A 252 -19.96 8.27 8.36
N ALA A 253 -20.55 7.94 7.20
CA ALA A 253 -21.63 6.96 7.10
C ALA A 253 -21.13 5.55 6.77
N HIS A 254 -19.98 5.42 6.09
CA HIS A 254 -19.49 4.15 5.56
C HIS A 254 -18.04 3.88 5.96
N ASP A 255 -17.86 3.03 6.98
CA ASP A 255 -16.56 2.57 7.49
C ASP A 255 -15.75 1.75 6.47
N ASN A 256 -16.21 1.59 5.24
CA ASN A 256 -15.52 0.87 4.18
C ASN A 256 -15.19 1.74 2.94
N LEU A 257 -15.47 3.05 3.02
CA LEU A 257 -15.08 4.06 2.05
C LEU A 257 -13.74 4.75 2.37
N TYR A 258 -12.88 4.88 1.39
CA TYR A 258 -11.59 5.57 1.44
C TYR A 258 -11.52 6.57 0.29
N LEU A 259 -10.65 7.58 0.39
CA LEU A 259 -10.43 8.56 -0.69
C LEU A 259 -8.98 8.55 -1.17
N ALA A 260 -8.78 8.62 -2.48
CA ALA A 260 -7.48 8.98 -3.06
C ALA A 260 -7.57 10.40 -3.65
N ILE A 261 -6.85 11.33 -3.03
CA ILE A 261 -6.83 12.73 -3.45
C ILE A 261 -5.96 12.87 -4.70
N LYS A 262 -6.49 13.61 -5.68
CA LYS A 262 -5.79 14.03 -6.90
C LYS A 262 -5.83 15.53 -7.03
N VAL A 263 -4.71 16.14 -7.42
CA VAL A 263 -4.65 17.54 -7.82
C VAL A 263 -4.25 17.65 -9.29
N THR A 264 -5.18 18.14 -10.10
CA THR A 264 -4.89 18.52 -11.49
C THR A 264 -4.28 19.93 -11.52
N PRO A 265 -3.17 20.19 -12.25
CA PRO A 265 -2.61 21.54 -12.43
C PRO A 265 -3.62 22.52 -13.07
N GLY A 266 -3.80 23.69 -12.45
CA GLY A 266 -4.70 24.74 -12.97
C GLY A 266 -6.20 24.42 -12.84
N ALA A 267 -7.08 25.40 -13.08
CA ALA A 267 -8.55 25.25 -13.04
C ALA A 267 -9.17 25.30 -14.45
N GLY A 268 -8.55 24.61 -15.41
CA GLY A 268 -9.01 24.62 -16.80
C GLY A 268 -10.19 23.67 -17.07
N GLY A 269 -10.95 23.95 -18.12
CA GLY A 269 -12.02 23.06 -18.60
C GLY A 269 -13.27 23.11 -17.72
N THR A 270 -13.76 21.94 -17.33
CA THR A 270 -14.99 21.77 -16.52
C THR A 270 -14.73 21.59 -15.03
N ILE A 271 -13.46 21.64 -14.59
CA ILE A 271 -13.10 21.44 -13.17
C ILE A 271 -13.66 22.58 -12.30
N VAL A 272 -14.39 22.22 -11.26
CA VAL A 272 -15.00 23.15 -10.31
C VAL A 272 -13.98 23.57 -9.26
N GLU A 273 -13.50 24.82 -9.36
CA GLU A 273 -12.40 25.35 -8.54
C GLU A 273 -12.65 25.30 -7.03
N SER A 274 -13.90 25.51 -6.59
CA SER A 274 -14.26 25.52 -5.17
C SER A 274 -14.11 24.15 -4.52
N ASN A 275 -14.16 23.07 -5.29
CA ASN A 275 -14.09 21.70 -4.78
C ASN A 275 -12.65 21.14 -4.84
N ARG A 276 -11.67 21.94 -5.26
CA ARG A 276 -10.27 21.50 -5.36
C ARG A 276 -9.56 21.49 -4.00
N PRO A 277 -8.63 20.56 -3.75
CA PRO A 277 -7.85 20.52 -2.52
C PRO A 277 -6.98 21.76 -2.30
N VAL A 278 -6.46 22.32 -3.38
CA VAL A 278 -5.62 23.52 -3.37
C VAL A 278 -6.27 24.67 -4.13
N ASP A 279 -5.96 25.90 -3.74
CA ASP A 279 -6.31 27.10 -4.49
C ASP A 279 -5.47 27.26 -5.78
N LEU A 280 -5.76 28.28 -6.58
CA LEU A 280 -5.00 28.54 -7.83
C LEU A 280 -3.53 28.89 -7.61
N SER A 281 -3.15 29.25 -6.38
CA SER A 281 -1.75 29.51 -6.00
C SER A 281 -1.06 28.26 -5.45
N GLY A 282 -1.76 27.13 -5.37
CA GLY A 282 -1.25 25.87 -4.84
C GLY A 282 -1.35 25.73 -3.32
N ASN A 283 -2.02 26.66 -2.62
CA ASN A 283 -2.17 26.55 -1.17
C ASN A 283 -3.30 25.57 -0.83
N LEU A 284 -3.03 24.61 0.06
CA LEU A 284 -4.01 23.68 0.62
C LEU A 284 -5.14 24.46 1.30
N ARG A 285 -6.38 24.16 0.91
CA ARG A 285 -7.56 24.81 1.46
C ARG A 285 -7.83 24.31 2.90
N PRO A 286 -8.24 25.19 3.84
CA PRO A 286 -8.47 24.81 5.23
C PRO A 286 -9.48 23.68 5.42
N GLU A 287 -10.56 23.67 4.63
CA GLU A 287 -11.60 22.63 4.67
C GLU A 287 -11.07 21.24 4.28
N TRP A 288 -10.14 21.18 3.31
CA TRP A 288 -9.47 19.96 2.90
C TRP A 288 -8.44 19.50 3.94
N LEU A 289 -7.68 20.43 4.53
CA LEU A 289 -6.79 20.13 5.66
C LEU A 289 -7.58 19.50 6.83
N GLN A 290 -8.76 20.06 7.16
CA GLN A 290 -9.59 19.52 8.23
C GLN A 290 -10.18 18.15 7.88
N LEU A 291 -10.60 17.94 6.62
CA LEU A 291 -11.04 16.62 6.15
C LEU A 291 -9.92 15.57 6.28
N ILE A 292 -8.71 15.91 5.82
CA ILE A 292 -7.53 15.05 5.94
C ILE A 292 -7.22 14.74 7.41
N ALA A 293 -7.26 15.74 8.28
CA ALA A 293 -6.95 15.55 9.69
C ALA A 293 -7.98 14.66 10.41
N ASP A 294 -9.26 14.74 10.04
CA ASP A 294 -10.32 13.98 10.70
C ASP A 294 -10.42 12.52 10.22
N PHE A 295 -9.88 12.22 9.03
CA PHE A 295 -9.96 10.92 8.38
C PHE A 295 -8.60 10.47 7.82
N SER A 296 -7.50 10.76 8.53
CA SER A 296 -6.15 10.51 8.02
C SER A 296 -5.84 9.02 7.81
N ASP A 297 -6.58 8.14 8.48
CA ASP A 297 -6.56 6.68 8.32
C ASP A 297 -7.42 6.19 7.14
N ARG A 298 -8.09 7.10 6.42
CA ARG A 298 -8.99 6.81 5.28
C ARG A 298 -8.68 7.57 4.00
N ILE A 299 -7.72 8.48 4.06
CA ILE A 299 -7.35 9.37 2.95
C ILE A 299 -5.91 9.09 2.54
N MET A 300 -5.71 8.99 1.23
CA MET A 300 -4.43 8.73 0.58
C MET A 300 -4.23 9.70 -0.59
N LEU A 301 -3.05 9.66 -1.21
CA LEU A 301 -2.73 10.42 -2.43
C LEU A 301 -2.62 9.47 -3.63
N GLY A 302 -3.36 9.77 -4.69
CA GLY A 302 -3.31 9.03 -5.96
C GLY A 302 -3.28 10.02 -7.12
N SER A 303 -2.12 10.13 -7.79
CA SER A 303 -1.91 11.25 -8.70
C SER A 303 -2.67 11.14 -10.01
N ASP A 304 -3.02 9.93 -10.44
CA ASP A 304 -3.52 9.67 -11.78
C ASP A 304 -2.55 10.22 -12.85
N ALA A 305 -1.25 10.06 -12.59
CA ALA A 305 -0.21 10.44 -13.51
C ALA A 305 -0.07 9.41 -14.63
N PHE A 306 0.26 9.92 -15.82
CA PHE A 306 0.48 9.10 -17.00
C PHE A 306 1.91 9.30 -17.50
N PHE A 307 2.73 8.27 -17.42
CA PHE A 307 4.13 8.33 -17.85
C PHE A 307 4.37 7.59 -19.15
N GLY A 308 5.01 8.25 -20.11
CA GLY A 308 5.36 7.68 -21.40
C GLY A 308 6.74 7.02 -21.40
N SER A 309 6.99 6.15 -22.38
CA SER A 309 8.33 5.70 -22.75
C SER A 309 9.14 6.85 -23.39
N PRO A 310 10.31 7.22 -22.83
CA PRO A 310 11.16 8.28 -23.35
C PRO A 310 11.54 8.10 -24.82
N GLY A 311 11.31 9.13 -25.63
CA GLY A 311 11.62 9.14 -27.07
C GLY A 311 10.58 8.42 -27.96
N ASN A 312 9.64 7.68 -27.37
CA ASN A 312 8.58 6.98 -28.09
C ASN A 312 7.20 7.61 -27.89
N THR A 313 6.90 8.02 -26.66
CA THR A 313 5.62 8.60 -26.24
C THR A 313 5.84 9.79 -25.32
N THR A 314 4.78 10.54 -25.01
CA THR A 314 4.83 11.66 -24.08
C THR A 314 3.99 11.38 -22.85
N ASP A 315 4.37 12.01 -21.75
CA ASP A 315 3.59 12.03 -20.53
C ASP A 315 2.21 12.67 -20.74
N GLY A 316 1.31 12.39 -19.80
CA GLY A 316 0.05 13.11 -19.66
C GLY A 316 0.20 14.45 -18.96
N THR A 317 -0.91 14.95 -18.44
CA THR A 317 -0.90 16.12 -17.56
C THR A 317 -0.09 15.80 -16.30
N PRO A 318 0.84 16.68 -15.85
CA PRO A 318 1.73 16.39 -14.72
C PRO A 318 0.99 16.55 -13.39
N THR A 319 0.24 15.54 -12.98
CA THR A 319 -0.61 15.53 -11.78
C THR A 319 0.12 15.03 -10.53
N MET A 320 1.23 14.30 -10.66
CA MET A 320 1.97 13.77 -9.50
C MET A 320 2.57 14.88 -8.62
N PRO A 321 3.38 15.85 -9.13
CA PRO A 321 3.91 16.91 -8.29
C PRO A 321 2.85 17.75 -7.54
N PRO A 322 1.77 18.26 -8.18
CA PRO A 322 0.75 19.02 -7.44
C PRO A 322 -0.05 18.14 -6.48
N THR A 323 -0.22 16.84 -6.74
CA THR A 323 -0.90 15.95 -5.79
C THR A 323 -0.07 15.78 -4.52
N PHE A 324 1.23 15.49 -4.64
CA PHE A 324 2.12 15.37 -3.48
C PHE A 324 2.42 16.70 -2.78
N SER A 325 2.20 17.84 -3.44
CA SER A 325 2.26 19.16 -2.80
C SER A 325 1.23 19.35 -1.67
N VAL A 326 0.18 18.52 -1.64
CA VAL A 326 -0.76 18.46 -0.50
C VAL A 326 -0.02 18.01 0.75
N ALA A 327 0.71 16.89 0.68
CA ALA A 327 1.47 16.34 1.81
C ALA A 327 2.57 17.29 2.29
N ASP A 328 3.20 18.04 1.38
CA ASP A 328 4.22 19.04 1.73
C ASP A 328 3.68 20.19 2.61
N GLN A 329 2.36 20.38 2.65
CA GLN A 329 1.68 21.41 3.43
C GLN A 329 1.06 20.86 4.73
N LEU A 330 1.15 19.54 4.98
CA LEU A 330 0.60 18.90 6.17
C LEU A 330 1.62 18.89 7.33
N PRO A 331 1.15 18.85 8.59
CA PRO A 331 1.97 18.41 9.72
C PRO A 331 2.60 17.03 9.45
N ALA A 332 3.84 16.81 9.89
CA ALA A 332 4.61 15.61 9.57
C ALA A 332 3.86 14.29 9.84
N ALA A 333 3.15 14.18 10.97
CA ALA A 333 2.36 12.98 11.30
C ALA A 333 1.19 12.76 10.33
N LEU A 334 0.52 13.83 9.88
CA LEU A 334 -0.56 13.72 8.89
C LEU A 334 0.00 13.40 7.50
N ALA A 335 1.14 13.99 7.13
CA ALA A 335 1.83 13.66 5.89
C ALA A 335 2.17 12.17 5.84
N GLN A 336 2.81 11.64 6.89
CA GLN A 336 3.13 10.21 6.99
C GLN A 336 1.87 9.34 6.92
N ALA A 337 0.81 9.70 7.63
CA ALA A 337 -0.43 8.92 7.62
C ALA A 337 -1.00 8.76 6.20
N VAL A 338 -1.10 9.85 5.43
CA VAL A 338 -1.75 9.83 4.10
C VAL A 338 -0.83 9.37 2.97
N THR A 339 0.50 9.43 3.14
CA THR A 339 1.45 8.99 2.10
C THR A 339 2.03 7.60 2.35
N GLU A 340 1.87 7.03 3.54
CA GLU A 340 2.43 5.74 3.89
C GLU A 340 1.47 4.86 4.69
N ASP A 341 1.16 5.22 5.94
CA ASP A 341 0.54 4.29 6.90
C ASP A 341 -0.81 3.79 6.38
N THR A 342 -1.65 4.71 5.91
CA THR A 342 -2.96 4.40 5.34
C THR A 342 -2.84 3.60 4.05
N VAL A 343 -1.87 3.95 3.19
CA VAL A 343 -1.65 3.25 1.92
C VAL A 343 -1.27 1.79 2.18
N ARG A 344 -0.31 1.54 3.09
CA ARG A 344 0.11 0.19 3.46
C ARG A 344 -1.03 -0.60 4.09
N ALA A 345 -1.83 0.02 4.96
CA ALA A 345 -2.97 -0.63 5.58
C ALA A 345 -4.06 -1.02 4.57
N VAL A 346 -4.40 -0.13 3.64
CA VAL A 346 -5.46 -0.34 2.65
C VAL A 346 -5.05 -1.32 1.56
N TYR A 347 -3.85 -1.18 0.99
CA TYR A 347 -3.38 -2.00 -0.13
C TYR A 347 -2.57 -3.22 0.30
N ARG A 348 -2.45 -3.46 1.61
CA ARG A 348 -1.65 -4.56 2.19
C ARG A 348 -0.24 -4.62 1.62
N LEU A 349 0.33 -3.46 1.29
CA LEU A 349 1.69 -3.38 0.79
C LEU A 349 2.61 -3.79 1.93
N GLY A 350 3.17 -5.00 1.81
CA GLY A 350 4.24 -5.46 2.68
C GLY A 350 5.33 -4.39 2.74
N CYS A 351 6.03 -4.31 3.87
CA CYS A 351 7.12 -3.36 3.95
C CYS A 351 8.17 -3.66 2.90
N THR A 352 8.56 -2.63 2.17
CA THR A 352 9.86 -2.54 1.52
C THR A 352 10.88 -2.09 2.56
N ILE A 353 11.18 -2.98 3.51
CA ILE A 353 12.38 -2.87 4.33
C ILE A 353 13.12 -4.19 4.12
N ASP A 354 14.42 -4.11 3.83
CA ASP A 354 15.38 -5.17 3.50
C ASP A 354 14.98 -6.62 3.87
N PRO A 355 15.33 -7.62 3.02
CA PRO A 355 14.96 -9.01 3.24
C PRO A 355 15.46 -9.49 4.60
N VAL A 356 14.69 -10.34 5.26
CA VAL A 356 15.12 -11.06 6.47
C VAL A 356 16.55 -11.58 6.30
N GLN A 357 17.50 -11.01 7.04
CA GLN A 357 18.93 -11.31 6.89
C GLN A 357 19.44 -12.13 8.07
N SER A 358 20.16 -13.21 7.77
CA SER A 358 21.08 -13.81 8.74
C SER A 358 22.33 -12.92 8.82
N THR A 359 22.56 -12.27 9.96
CA THR A 359 23.63 -11.27 10.15
C THR A 359 24.88 -11.82 10.86
N CYS A 360 24.84 -13.10 11.24
CA CYS A 360 25.89 -13.79 11.96
C CYS A 360 26.03 -15.26 11.53
N SER A 361 27.15 -15.91 11.82
CA SER A 361 27.32 -17.35 11.56
C SER A 361 26.97 -18.17 12.79
N THR A 362 26.19 -19.24 12.59
CA THR A 362 26.08 -20.31 13.60
C THR A 362 27.38 -21.10 13.72
N SER A 363 27.48 -21.97 14.71
CA SER A 363 28.61 -22.88 14.89
C SER A 363 28.14 -24.31 15.19
N PRO A 364 28.95 -25.34 14.85
CA PRO A 364 28.58 -26.73 15.11
C PRO A 364 28.26 -27.00 16.58
N ASN A 365 27.25 -27.84 16.82
CA ASN A 365 26.86 -28.32 18.14
C ASN A 365 26.94 -29.87 18.19
N SER A 366 26.62 -30.49 19.32
CA SER A 366 26.74 -31.95 19.47
C SER A 366 25.87 -32.79 18.53
N VAL A 367 24.90 -32.19 17.83
CA VAL A 367 23.96 -32.90 16.94
C VAL A 367 24.06 -32.51 15.47
N GLY A 368 24.87 -31.51 15.11
CA GLY A 368 24.95 -31.06 13.72
C GLY A 368 25.71 -29.76 13.48
N PRO A 369 25.46 -29.08 12.33
CA PRO A 369 26.21 -27.91 11.88
C PRO A 369 25.95 -26.63 12.70
N GLY A 370 24.96 -26.66 13.61
CA GLY A 370 24.55 -25.52 14.44
C GLY A 370 23.07 -25.24 14.33
N ALA A 371 22.54 -24.48 15.29
CA ALA A 371 21.15 -24.03 15.22
C ALA A 371 21.02 -22.82 14.29
N VAL A 372 19.92 -22.72 13.56
CA VAL A 372 19.61 -21.61 12.66
C VAL A 372 18.31 -20.93 13.08
N MET A 373 18.26 -19.61 12.99
CA MET A 373 17.10 -18.80 13.25
C MET A 373 16.18 -18.72 12.03
N GLY A 374 14.90 -18.59 12.31
CA GLY A 374 13.87 -18.22 11.36
C GLY A 374 12.71 -17.57 12.10
N TYR A 375 11.64 -17.30 11.36
CA TYR A 375 10.38 -16.83 11.91
C TYR A 375 9.21 -17.43 11.14
N GLU A 376 8.04 -17.38 11.77
CA GLU A 376 6.75 -17.73 11.19
C GLU A 376 5.76 -16.58 11.48
N GLY A 377 4.63 -16.56 10.76
CA GLY A 377 3.60 -15.54 10.93
C GLY A 377 3.92 -14.24 10.17
N SER A 378 3.69 -13.09 10.80
CA SER A 378 3.72 -11.77 10.16
C SER A 378 4.70 -10.81 10.84
N LEU A 379 5.32 -9.91 10.05
CA LEU A 379 6.15 -8.81 10.53
C LEU A 379 5.37 -7.50 10.73
N SER A 380 4.08 -7.43 10.38
CA SER A 380 3.21 -6.28 10.68
C SER A 380 2.95 -6.17 12.18
N TYR A 381 3.28 -4.99 12.71
CA TYR A 381 3.03 -4.60 14.08
C TYR A 381 1.53 -4.70 14.37
N GLY A 382 0.69 -4.11 13.51
CA GLY A 382 -0.76 -4.20 13.64
C GLY A 382 -1.33 -5.63 13.62
N SER A 383 -0.64 -6.61 13.01
CA SER A 383 -1.09 -8.01 13.02
C SER A 383 -0.76 -8.77 14.31
N ASN A 384 0.24 -8.30 15.08
CA ASN A 384 0.76 -8.91 16.30
C ASN A 384 0.91 -10.45 16.23
N ALA A 385 1.45 -10.96 15.13
CA ALA A 385 1.51 -12.39 14.82
C ALA A 385 2.94 -12.89 14.52
N LEU A 386 3.97 -12.26 15.08
CA LEU A 386 5.36 -12.69 14.91
C LEU A 386 5.68 -13.90 15.79
N VAL A 387 6.20 -14.96 15.20
CA VAL A 387 6.66 -16.15 15.91
C VAL A 387 8.13 -16.41 15.60
N LEU A 388 9.00 -16.37 16.61
CA LEU A 388 10.40 -16.73 16.46
C LEU A 388 10.57 -18.25 16.41
N ARG A 389 11.49 -18.71 15.56
CA ARG A 389 11.83 -20.13 15.42
C ARG A 389 13.34 -20.33 15.40
N ALA A 390 13.80 -21.42 16.01
CA ALA A 390 15.16 -21.90 15.87
C ALA A 390 15.14 -23.42 15.61
N ASP A 391 15.93 -23.89 14.64
CA ASP A 391 16.03 -25.31 14.26
C ASP A 391 17.47 -25.80 14.35
N GLY A 392 17.67 -27.09 14.60
CA GLY A 392 19.01 -27.70 14.63
C GLY A 392 19.74 -27.62 15.97
N ALA A 393 19.05 -27.26 17.05
CA ALA A 393 19.58 -27.37 18.41
C ALA A 393 19.49 -28.83 18.94
N PRO A 394 20.25 -29.22 19.97
CA PRO A 394 20.11 -30.55 20.57
C PRO A 394 18.69 -30.76 21.15
N PRO A 395 18.04 -31.91 20.93
CA PRO A 395 16.69 -32.17 21.44
C PRO A 395 16.58 -32.19 22.97
N GLY A 396 15.44 -31.74 23.49
CA GLY A 396 15.12 -31.79 24.93
C GLY A 396 16.01 -30.91 25.80
N GLN A 397 16.63 -29.87 25.24
CA GLN A 397 17.53 -28.96 25.93
C GLN A 397 16.86 -27.63 26.24
N PHE A 398 17.26 -27.01 27.36
CA PHE A 398 16.81 -25.66 27.68
C PHE A 398 17.42 -24.63 26.73
N GLY A 399 16.63 -23.63 26.36
CA GLY A 399 17.08 -22.50 25.55
C GLY A 399 16.29 -21.23 25.83
N VAL A 400 16.81 -20.12 25.33
CA VAL A 400 16.29 -18.77 25.51
C VAL A 400 16.48 -17.99 24.21
N PHE A 401 15.38 -17.48 23.66
CA PHE A 401 15.45 -16.45 22.64
C PHE A 401 15.75 -15.10 23.30
N PHE A 402 16.54 -14.29 22.62
CA PHE A 402 16.83 -12.93 23.05
C PHE A 402 16.99 -12.01 21.86
N TYR A 403 16.78 -10.72 22.11
CA TYR A 403 16.77 -9.71 21.07
C TYR A 403 17.33 -8.36 21.54
N GLY A 404 17.72 -7.54 20.58
CA GLY A 404 18.30 -6.20 20.80
C GLY A 404 18.59 -5.49 19.48
N GLN A 405 18.79 -4.17 19.54
CA GLN A 405 18.99 -3.34 18.33
C GLN A 405 20.47 -3.25 17.90
N THR A 406 21.41 -3.50 18.81
CA THR A 406 22.84 -3.30 18.51
C THR A 406 23.53 -4.62 18.13
N PRO A 407 23.97 -4.79 16.87
CA PRO A 407 24.71 -5.98 16.47
C PRO A 407 26.12 -6.00 17.06
N THR A 408 26.66 -7.19 17.31
CA THR A 408 28.04 -7.40 17.74
C THR A 408 28.53 -8.78 17.29
N ARG A 409 29.77 -9.15 17.62
CA ARG A 409 30.33 -10.49 17.38
C ARG A 409 31.29 -10.82 18.51
N LEU A 410 30.77 -11.41 19.58
CA LEU A 410 31.54 -11.75 20.77
C LEU A 410 31.49 -13.26 21.05
N PRO A 411 32.62 -13.93 21.26
CA PRO A 411 32.62 -15.33 21.67
C PRO A 411 31.79 -15.56 22.94
N LEU A 412 30.92 -16.57 22.92
CA LEU A 412 30.14 -16.99 24.08
C LEU A 412 29.85 -18.49 23.98
N GLY A 413 30.32 -19.27 24.95
CA GLY A 413 30.24 -20.72 24.89
C GLY A 413 31.00 -21.25 23.67
N ASP A 414 30.36 -22.18 22.95
CA ASP A 414 30.89 -22.75 21.72
C ASP A 414 30.61 -21.91 20.46
N GLY A 415 29.85 -20.82 20.59
CA GLY A 415 29.40 -19.99 19.49
C GLY A 415 29.70 -18.49 19.65
N LEU A 416 28.91 -17.67 18.93
CA LEU A 416 29.03 -16.23 18.93
C LEU A 416 27.74 -15.58 19.42
N ARG A 417 27.83 -14.68 20.38
CA ARG A 417 26.76 -13.73 20.70
C ARG A 417 26.84 -12.56 19.73
N CYS A 418 25.77 -12.37 18.97
CA CYS A 418 25.74 -11.41 17.90
C CYS A 418 24.89 -10.16 18.19
N ILE A 419 24.40 -10.05 19.43
CA ILE A 419 23.61 -8.92 19.93
C ILE A 419 24.30 -8.33 21.18
N ALA A 420 24.53 -7.03 21.18
CA ALA A 420 25.10 -6.29 22.30
C ALA A 420 24.02 -5.83 23.28
N SER A 421 24.43 -5.38 24.46
CA SER A 421 23.52 -4.76 25.43
C SER A 421 22.96 -3.43 24.90
N PRO A 422 21.69 -3.09 25.19
CA PRO A 422 20.74 -3.86 26.00
C PRO A 422 20.21 -5.10 25.27
N VAL A 423 20.13 -6.21 26.00
CA VAL A 423 19.55 -7.47 25.51
C VAL A 423 18.28 -7.76 26.30
N VAL A 424 17.21 -8.09 25.59
CA VAL A 424 15.95 -8.57 26.16
C VAL A 424 15.89 -10.07 26.06
N ARG A 425 15.60 -10.74 27.18
CA ARG A 425 15.48 -12.19 27.23
C ARG A 425 14.01 -12.56 27.30
N LEU A 426 13.62 -13.50 26.44
CA LEU A 426 12.30 -14.12 26.48
C LEU A 426 12.31 -15.28 27.48
N PRO A 427 11.13 -15.85 27.81
CA PRO A 427 11.03 -16.98 28.72
C PRO A 427 11.92 -18.17 28.32
N VAL A 428 12.36 -18.94 29.32
CA VAL A 428 13.09 -20.19 29.09
C VAL A 428 12.12 -21.22 28.52
N LEU A 429 12.54 -21.91 27.47
CA LEU A 429 11.80 -23.00 26.84
C LEU A 429 12.67 -24.25 26.71
N THR A 430 12.08 -25.34 26.25
CA THR A 430 12.78 -26.58 25.94
C THR A 430 12.66 -26.87 24.44
N THR A 431 13.77 -27.26 23.80
CA THR A 431 13.75 -27.70 22.41
C THR A 431 12.96 -29.00 22.27
N GLY A 432 12.16 -29.10 21.22
CA GLY A 432 11.34 -30.27 20.93
C GLY A 432 12.18 -31.49 20.54
N PRO A 433 11.53 -32.65 20.30
CA PRO A 433 12.19 -33.88 19.91
C PRO A 433 13.03 -33.78 18.62
N GLY A 434 12.67 -32.84 17.73
CA GLY A 434 13.42 -32.54 16.50
C GLY A 434 14.49 -31.46 16.65
N GLY A 435 14.74 -30.95 17.86
CA GLY A 435 15.71 -29.88 18.07
C GLY A 435 15.22 -28.48 17.70
N SER A 436 13.90 -28.31 17.55
CA SER A 436 13.27 -27.02 17.24
C SER A 436 12.77 -26.31 18.49
N ALA A 437 12.80 -24.98 18.47
CA ALA A 437 12.24 -24.09 19.48
C ALA A 437 11.37 -23.03 18.81
N VAL A 438 10.24 -22.70 19.41
CA VAL A 438 9.26 -21.74 18.87
C VAL A 438 8.81 -20.82 20.00
N GLN A 439 8.73 -19.51 19.73
CA GLN A 439 8.31 -18.50 20.70
C GLN A 439 7.48 -17.42 20.00
N PRO A 440 6.16 -17.38 20.21
CA PRO A 440 5.34 -16.23 19.85
C PRO A 440 5.80 -14.98 20.59
N LEU A 441 5.78 -13.85 19.89
CA LEU A 441 6.07 -12.52 20.43
C LEU A 441 4.80 -11.70 20.45
N ASP A 442 4.46 -11.16 21.62
CA ASP A 442 3.53 -10.05 21.72
C ASP A 442 4.33 -8.76 21.52
N LEU A 443 4.05 -8.03 20.43
CA LEU A 443 4.75 -6.81 20.05
C LEU A 443 4.41 -5.63 20.97
N ASP A 444 3.27 -5.70 21.68
CA ASP A 444 2.78 -4.66 22.58
C ASP A 444 3.20 -4.87 24.05
N ASP A 445 3.60 -6.09 24.44
CA ASP A 445 3.92 -6.46 25.83
C ASP A 445 5.33 -7.06 25.98
N PRO A 446 6.39 -6.24 25.87
CA PRO A 446 7.75 -6.72 26.01
C PRO A 446 8.07 -7.10 27.48
N PRO A 447 8.94 -8.10 27.74
CA PRO A 447 9.31 -8.48 29.11
C PRO A 447 9.99 -7.37 29.92
N GLN A 448 10.51 -6.34 29.24
CA GLN A 448 11.10 -5.16 29.86
C GLN A 448 10.94 -3.93 28.94
N PRO A 449 10.86 -2.71 29.49
CA PRO A 449 10.63 -1.50 28.68
C PRO A 449 11.67 -1.25 27.58
N ALA A 450 12.93 -1.62 27.82
CA ALA A 450 14.00 -1.50 26.83
C ALA A 450 13.87 -2.51 25.66
N GLY A 451 12.85 -3.36 25.68
CA GLY A 451 12.52 -4.30 24.63
C GLY A 451 11.22 -3.98 23.90
N GLN A 452 10.67 -2.78 24.10
CA GLN A 452 9.51 -2.32 23.33
C GLN A 452 9.86 -2.33 21.86
N LEU A 453 9.12 -3.14 21.13
CA LEU A 453 9.14 -3.20 19.68
C LEU A 453 8.23 -2.10 19.15
N SER A 454 8.64 -1.36 18.13
CA SER A 454 7.80 -0.32 17.51
C SER A 454 7.76 -0.48 15.98
N PRO A 455 6.67 -0.03 15.32
CA PRO A 455 6.61 0.10 13.87
C PRO A 455 7.85 0.76 13.26
N GLY A 456 8.37 0.21 12.17
CA GLY A 456 9.51 0.74 11.43
C GLY A 456 10.89 0.44 12.03
N GLU A 457 10.96 -0.15 13.23
CA GLU A 457 12.24 -0.46 13.86
C GLU A 457 12.86 -1.76 13.35
N THR A 458 14.19 -1.81 13.36
CA THR A 458 14.97 -3.02 13.08
C THR A 458 15.49 -3.63 14.37
N TRP A 459 15.29 -4.93 14.53
CA TRP A 459 15.71 -5.71 15.69
C TRP A 459 16.46 -6.98 15.27
N HIS A 460 17.43 -7.38 16.09
CA HIS A 460 18.15 -8.64 15.91
C HIS A 460 17.65 -9.66 16.93
N PHE A 461 17.44 -10.89 16.50
CA PHE A 461 16.97 -12.01 17.30
C PHE A 461 17.99 -13.15 17.25
N GLN A 462 18.26 -13.80 18.38
CA GLN A 462 19.18 -14.93 18.47
C GLN A 462 18.70 -15.93 19.52
N PHE A 463 19.03 -17.21 19.32
CA PHE A 463 18.69 -18.28 20.25
C PHE A 463 19.95 -18.81 20.95
N TRP A 464 19.92 -18.83 22.28
CA TRP A 464 20.90 -19.52 23.11
C TRP A 464 20.33 -20.87 23.55
N TYR A 465 21.13 -21.92 23.55
CA TYR A 465 20.69 -23.25 23.95
C TYR A 465 21.78 -24.03 24.69
N ARG A 466 21.34 -24.97 25.54
CA ARG A 466 22.24 -25.93 26.20
C ARG A 466 22.74 -26.96 25.20
N ASP A 467 24.03 -27.24 25.30
CA ASP A 467 24.70 -28.31 24.56
C ASP A 467 25.70 -29.03 25.48
N PRO A 468 25.23 -29.81 26.47
CA PRO A 468 26.11 -30.48 27.43
C PRO A 468 27.22 -31.35 26.82
N PRO A 469 26.99 -32.07 25.68
CA PRO A 469 28.03 -32.85 25.01
C PRO A 469 28.91 -32.03 24.04
N GLY A 470 28.68 -30.72 23.91
CA GLY A 470 29.41 -29.85 23.00
C GLY A 470 30.91 -29.72 23.32
N PRO A 471 31.73 -29.18 22.40
CA PRO A 471 33.19 -29.09 22.55
C PRO A 471 33.64 -28.34 23.82
N GLY A 472 32.89 -27.31 24.26
CA GLY A 472 33.12 -26.56 25.50
C GLY A 472 32.44 -27.18 26.73
N GLY A 473 31.77 -28.31 26.56
CA GLY A 473 30.93 -28.98 27.55
C GLY A 473 31.63 -29.81 28.62
N ASN A 474 32.96 -29.67 28.81
CA ASN A 474 33.67 -30.39 29.87
C ASN A 474 33.03 -30.13 31.25
N GLY A 475 32.22 -31.07 31.74
CA GLY A 475 31.44 -30.97 32.97
C GLY A 475 29.91 -30.79 32.82
N GLY A 476 29.33 -30.92 31.63
CA GLY A 476 27.87 -30.90 31.41
C GLY A 476 27.24 -29.51 31.35
N ILE A 477 28.07 -28.46 31.27
CA ILE A 477 27.66 -27.04 31.26
C ILE A 477 27.77 -26.37 29.87
N GLY A 478 28.01 -27.15 28.82
CA GLY A 478 28.15 -26.66 27.46
C GLY A 478 26.89 -25.95 26.95
N HIS A 479 27.10 -24.94 26.12
CA HIS A 479 26.06 -24.15 25.46
C HIS A 479 26.60 -23.51 24.19
N ASN A 480 25.68 -23.25 23.27
CA ASN A 480 25.98 -22.66 21.98
C ASN A 480 24.87 -21.67 21.59
N LEU A 481 25.05 -20.96 20.48
CA LEU A 481 24.12 -19.97 19.94
C LEU A 481 23.82 -20.27 18.47
N SER A 482 22.63 -19.87 18.02
CA SER A 482 22.28 -19.82 16.61
C SER A 482 23.04 -18.71 15.88
N ASP A 483 22.83 -18.59 14.57
CA ASP A 483 22.99 -17.29 13.89
C ASP A 483 22.03 -16.23 14.46
N ALA A 484 22.14 -15.00 13.96
CA ALA A 484 21.25 -13.90 14.34
C ALA A 484 20.38 -13.50 13.15
N LEU A 485 19.09 -13.35 13.41
CA LEU A 485 18.08 -12.96 12.45
C LEU A 485 17.79 -11.47 12.61
N GLN A 486 18.02 -10.67 11.58
CA GLN A 486 17.58 -9.28 11.53
C GLN A 486 16.17 -9.23 10.96
N LEU A 487 15.24 -8.63 11.70
CA LEU A 487 13.87 -8.38 11.26
C LEU A 487 13.57 -6.88 11.40
N ALA A 488 12.86 -6.34 10.42
CA ALA A 488 12.23 -5.03 10.51
C ALA A 488 10.73 -5.21 10.77
N LEU A 489 10.18 -4.48 11.73
CA LEU A 489 8.75 -4.52 12.01
C LEU A 489 8.02 -3.52 11.12
N CYS A 490 7.01 -4.02 10.44
CA CYS A 490 6.10 -3.20 9.66
C CYS A 490 5.12 -2.47 10.57
N PRO A 491 4.64 -1.28 10.20
CA PRO A 491 3.47 -0.69 10.84
C PRO A 491 2.27 -1.67 10.93
#